data_AF-A0A8J3ZTV5-F1
#
_entry.id   AF-A0A8J3ZTV5-F1
#
_cell.length_a   1.000
_cell.length_b   1.000
_cell.length_c   1.000
_cell.angle_alpha   90.00
_cell.angle_beta   90.00
_cell.angle_gamma   90.00
#
_symmetry.space_group_name_H-M   'P 1'
#
loop_
_entity.id
_entity.type
_entity.pdbx_description
1 polymer ?
#
loop_
_entity_poly.entity_id
_entity_poly.type
_entity_poly.pdbx_seq_one_letter_code
_entity_poly.pdbx_strand_id
1 'polypeptide(L)'
;MGRTIIVGDIHGCYAELRELLAKVALRPDDLLISVGDLVDRGPSSGEVVGLFRERPNSVVVMGNHERKHVRGIFSYAQEITRLQLGDRYAETVDWMRTLPYYFENEQVRVVHAAMVSGVPLAGQNPSVLCGSTSGERELAALFPHGHWHDHYTDAQPVVFGHHVTGREPLVRDGRVFGLDTGACHGWNLTALSLPDFTIHAVAAHADHWSVVRRQWQLPVLQGRPWRDLTWSQLDELVIRFSTADPASVEWLVAVRDWAAELRSSLPTLVTAAQRVASDSTVDDLRRHPAAPVLFQARNGRLDAAAIARRCGTPRATTDLAAALGLALPGLPD
;
A
#
# COMPACT_ATOMS: atom_id res chain seq x y z
N MET A 1 26.31 27.59 -6.01
CA MET A 1 25.40 26.46 -5.71
C MET A 1 25.70 25.31 -6.66
N GLY A 2 25.64 24.08 -6.18
CA GLY A 2 25.84 22.88 -7.02
C GLY A 2 24.63 22.61 -7.93
N ARG A 3 24.84 21.79 -8.96
CA ARG A 3 23.77 21.35 -9.88
C ARG A 3 22.74 20.51 -9.11
N THR A 4 21.46 20.72 -9.41
CA THR A 4 20.34 19.99 -8.79
C THR A 4 19.55 19.25 -9.85
N ILE A 5 19.23 17.99 -9.61
CA ILE A 5 18.38 17.14 -10.46
C ILE A 5 17.13 16.81 -9.66
N ILE A 6 15.96 17.18 -10.17
CA ILE A 6 14.67 16.91 -9.52
C ILE A 6 13.90 15.91 -10.38
N VAL A 7 13.51 14.77 -9.81
CA VAL A 7 12.82 13.68 -10.51
C VAL A 7 11.35 13.62 -10.07
N GLY A 8 10.45 13.43 -11.03
CA GLY A 8 9.01 13.21 -10.82
C GLY A 8 8.69 11.89 -10.09
N ASP A 9 7.42 11.50 -10.10
CA ASP A 9 6.90 10.29 -9.44
C ASP A 9 7.50 9.03 -10.07
N ILE A 10 8.21 8.24 -9.27
CA ILE A 10 9.00 7.09 -9.75
C ILE A 10 8.20 5.79 -9.66
N HIS A 11 7.42 5.61 -8.59
CA HIS A 11 6.55 4.45 -8.39
C HIS A 11 7.24 3.11 -8.71
N GLY A 12 8.39 2.84 -8.10
CA GLY A 12 9.13 1.58 -8.29
C GLY A 12 9.72 1.35 -9.69
N CYS A 13 9.69 2.34 -10.60
CA CYS A 13 10.27 2.27 -11.95
C CYS A 13 11.79 2.46 -11.91
N TYR A 14 12.49 1.51 -11.27
CA TYR A 14 13.93 1.62 -11.00
C TYR A 14 14.79 1.62 -12.27
N ALA A 15 14.40 0.83 -13.29
CA ALA A 15 15.13 0.78 -14.55
C ALA A 15 15.12 2.15 -15.26
N GLU A 16 13.95 2.77 -15.35
CA GLU A 16 13.75 4.12 -15.88
C GLU A 16 14.52 5.16 -15.06
N LEU A 17 14.49 5.06 -13.73
CA LEU A 17 15.28 5.95 -12.87
C LEU A 17 16.76 5.84 -13.21
N ARG A 18 17.32 4.63 -13.34
CA ARG A 18 18.73 4.42 -13.70
C ARG A 18 19.07 5.01 -15.07
N GLU A 19 18.21 4.82 -16.06
CA GLU A 19 18.38 5.39 -17.40
C GLU A 19 18.32 6.92 -17.39
N LEU A 20 17.38 7.50 -16.66
CA LEU A 20 17.25 8.94 -16.52
C LEU A 20 18.47 9.55 -15.84
N LEU A 21 18.94 8.95 -14.74
CA LEU A 21 20.14 9.41 -14.03
C LEU A 21 21.40 9.29 -14.88
N ALA A 22 21.50 8.26 -15.73
CA ALA A 22 22.58 8.13 -16.71
C ALA A 22 22.47 9.20 -17.82
N LYS A 23 21.26 9.45 -18.33
CA LYS A 23 20.98 10.46 -19.37
C LYS A 23 21.34 11.87 -18.93
N VAL A 24 21.08 12.21 -17.67
CA VAL A 24 21.49 13.51 -17.11
C VAL A 24 22.95 13.53 -16.66
N ALA A 25 23.67 12.41 -16.77
CA ALA A 25 25.02 12.24 -16.26
C ALA A 25 25.16 12.74 -14.82
N LEU A 26 24.32 12.18 -13.91
CA LEU A 26 24.31 12.56 -12.49
C LEU A 26 25.70 12.39 -11.87
N ARG A 27 26.22 13.46 -11.26
CA ARG A 27 27.55 13.48 -10.63
C ARG A 27 27.45 13.26 -9.11
N PRO A 28 28.50 12.80 -8.44
CA PRO A 28 28.49 12.59 -6.98
C PRO A 28 28.15 13.83 -6.15
N ASP A 29 28.52 15.02 -6.63
CA ASP A 29 28.29 16.33 -6.00
C ASP A 29 26.93 16.95 -6.34
N ASP A 30 26.21 16.41 -7.33
CA ASP A 30 24.88 16.89 -7.69
C ASP A 30 23.86 16.58 -6.58
N LEU A 31 23.01 17.55 -6.25
CA LEU A 31 21.87 17.34 -5.37
C LEU A 31 20.77 16.61 -6.15
N LEU A 32 20.38 15.41 -5.71
CA LEU A 32 19.29 14.64 -6.30
C LEU A 32 18.03 14.78 -5.42
N ILE A 33 16.94 15.28 -5.99
CA ILE A 33 15.67 15.44 -5.30
C ILE A 33 14.62 14.57 -5.98
N SER A 34 13.83 13.83 -5.22
CA SER A 34 12.55 13.27 -5.70
C SER A 34 11.38 14.08 -5.17
N VAL A 35 10.36 14.29 -6.01
CA VAL A 35 9.08 14.89 -5.62
C VAL A 35 8.21 13.96 -4.76
N GLY A 36 8.66 12.76 -4.38
CA GLY A 36 7.88 11.77 -3.63
C GLY A 36 7.33 10.66 -4.53
N ASP A 37 6.48 9.80 -3.96
CA ASP A 37 5.90 8.64 -4.65
C ASP A 37 6.98 7.76 -5.28
N LEU A 38 7.94 7.36 -4.45
CA LEU A 38 9.01 6.43 -4.80
C LEU A 38 8.49 5.00 -4.96
N VAL A 39 7.51 4.64 -4.14
CA VAL A 39 7.04 3.26 -3.99
C VAL A 39 5.66 3.07 -4.62
N ASP A 40 5.19 1.82 -4.57
CA ASP A 40 3.93 1.35 -5.13
C ASP A 40 3.89 1.33 -6.66
N ARG A 41 2.98 0.50 -7.18
CA ARG A 41 2.64 0.31 -8.59
C ARG A 41 3.74 -0.35 -9.45
N GLY A 42 4.98 0.10 -9.37
CA GLY A 42 6.09 -0.49 -10.14
C GLY A 42 6.73 -1.72 -9.49
N PRO A 43 7.64 -2.37 -10.23
CA PRO A 43 8.19 -3.67 -9.84
C PRO A 43 9.27 -3.61 -8.77
N SER A 44 9.95 -2.47 -8.62
CA SER A 44 11.22 -2.35 -7.89
C SER A 44 11.20 -1.22 -6.86
N SER A 45 10.15 -1.16 -6.02
CA SER A 45 10.02 -0.14 -4.96
C SER A 45 11.21 -0.14 -4.00
N GLY A 46 11.74 -1.32 -3.65
CA GLY A 46 12.87 -1.45 -2.73
C GLY A 46 14.19 -0.90 -3.28
N GLU A 47 14.43 -1.07 -4.57
CA GLU A 47 15.64 -0.59 -5.26
C GLU A 47 15.61 0.93 -5.41
N VAL A 48 14.44 1.51 -5.69
CA VAL A 48 14.26 2.97 -5.69
C VAL A 48 14.55 3.55 -4.30
N VAL A 49 13.95 2.98 -3.25
CA VAL A 49 14.20 3.41 -1.86
C VAL A 49 15.69 3.26 -1.52
N GLY A 50 16.30 2.12 -1.85
CA GLY A 50 17.72 1.87 -1.60
C GLY A 50 18.62 2.93 -2.23
N LEU A 51 18.37 3.29 -3.50
CA LEU A 51 19.13 4.33 -4.20
C LEU A 51 19.13 5.66 -3.45
N PHE A 52 17.96 6.14 -3.01
CA PHE A 52 17.86 7.42 -2.31
C PHE A 52 18.39 7.38 -0.87
N ARG A 53 18.30 6.22 -0.19
CA ARG A 53 18.86 6.03 1.16
C ARG A 53 20.38 5.97 1.16
N GLU A 54 20.97 5.33 0.16
CA GLU A 54 22.41 5.05 0.10
C GLU A 54 23.20 6.19 -0.56
N ARG A 55 22.56 6.96 -1.45
CA ARG A 55 23.21 8.07 -2.13
C ARG A 55 23.35 9.30 -1.19
N PRO A 56 24.57 9.85 -1.01
CA PRO A 56 24.73 11.15 -0.37
C PRO A 56 24.18 12.28 -1.26
N ASN A 57 23.80 13.40 -0.65
CA ASN A 57 23.19 14.54 -1.35
C ASN A 57 21.88 14.17 -2.08
N SER A 58 21.05 13.37 -1.41
CA SER A 58 19.71 13.02 -1.87
C SER A 58 18.65 13.54 -0.91
N VAL A 59 17.57 14.08 -1.46
CA VAL A 59 16.37 14.51 -0.74
C VAL A 59 15.14 13.86 -1.38
N VAL A 60 14.21 13.41 -0.56
CA VAL A 60 12.92 12.89 -1.02
C VAL A 60 11.86 13.62 -0.23
N VAL A 61 10.93 14.29 -0.92
CA VAL A 61 9.78 14.90 -0.23
C VAL A 61 8.67 13.85 -0.04
N MET A 62 7.90 13.99 1.02
CA MET A 62 6.82 13.05 1.38
C MET A 62 5.70 13.05 0.33
N GLY A 63 5.55 11.94 -0.39
CA GLY A 63 4.40 11.66 -1.25
C GLY A 63 3.19 11.12 -0.49
N ASN A 64 2.02 11.05 -1.14
CA ASN A 64 0.87 10.42 -0.49
C ASN A 64 1.05 8.89 -0.38
N HIS A 65 1.83 8.26 -1.25
CA HIS A 65 2.08 6.83 -1.20
C HIS A 65 2.98 6.46 0.00
N GLU A 66 4.08 7.18 0.23
CA GLU A 66 4.88 7.03 1.45
C GLU A 66 4.03 7.32 2.70
N ARG A 67 3.20 8.38 2.66
CA ARG A 67 2.34 8.72 3.80
C ARG A 67 1.29 7.66 4.11
N LYS A 68 0.76 6.95 3.11
CA LYS A 68 -0.16 5.80 3.32
C LYS A 68 0.54 4.69 4.09
N HIS A 69 1.78 4.35 3.73
CA HIS A 69 2.58 3.37 4.46
C HIS A 69 2.88 3.81 5.89
N VAL A 70 3.31 5.06 6.10
CA VAL A 70 3.57 5.62 7.44
C VAL A 70 2.33 5.53 8.34
N ARG A 71 1.13 5.74 7.77
CA ARG A 71 -0.14 5.68 8.50
C ARG A 71 -0.76 4.28 8.59
N GLY A 72 -0.17 3.26 7.97
CA GLY A 72 -0.73 1.91 7.91
C GLY A 72 -2.05 1.82 7.14
N ILE A 73 -2.25 2.69 6.14
CA ILE A 73 -3.44 2.70 5.29
C ILE A 73 -3.14 1.87 4.04
N PHE A 74 -3.56 0.61 4.04
CA PHE A 74 -3.24 -0.34 2.97
C PHE A 74 -4.35 -0.40 1.92
N SER A 75 -3.97 -0.08 0.68
CA SER A 75 -4.69 -0.49 -0.52
C SER A 75 -3.90 -1.57 -1.26
N TYR A 76 -4.43 -2.05 -2.38
CA TYR A 76 -3.79 -3.12 -3.16
C TYR A 76 -2.33 -2.80 -3.54
N ALA A 77 -2.00 -1.55 -3.88
CA ALA A 77 -0.63 -1.17 -4.20
C ALA A 77 0.32 -1.25 -2.99
N GLN A 78 -0.12 -0.78 -1.81
CA GLN A 78 0.68 -0.85 -0.59
C GLN A 78 0.90 -2.28 -0.11
N GLU A 79 -0.06 -3.19 -0.33
CA GLU A 79 0.13 -4.62 -0.03
C GLU A 79 1.21 -5.23 -0.93
N ILE A 80 1.24 -4.86 -2.21
CA ILE A 80 2.30 -5.29 -3.13
C ILE A 80 3.66 -4.79 -2.64
N THR A 81 3.79 -3.50 -2.34
CA THR A 81 5.06 -2.93 -1.85
C THR A 81 5.52 -3.58 -0.55
N ARG A 82 4.58 -3.88 0.37
CA ARG A 82 4.89 -4.59 1.61
C ARG A 82 5.48 -5.97 1.32
N LEU A 83 4.89 -6.72 0.39
CA LEU A 83 5.41 -8.03 -0.02
C LEU A 83 6.74 -7.93 -0.78
N GLN A 84 6.91 -6.93 -1.67
CA GLN A 84 8.16 -6.65 -2.37
C GLN A 84 9.31 -6.37 -1.39
N LEU A 85 9.05 -5.63 -0.31
CA LEU A 85 10.06 -5.26 0.68
C LEU A 85 10.36 -6.37 1.69
N GLY A 86 9.39 -7.24 1.99
CA GLY A 86 9.54 -8.34 2.94
C GLY A 86 10.03 -7.85 4.31
N ASP A 87 11.11 -8.46 4.81
CA ASP A 87 11.70 -8.13 6.11
C ASP A 87 12.19 -6.67 6.21
N ARG A 88 12.49 -6.03 5.07
CA ARG A 88 12.92 -4.61 5.02
C ARG A 88 11.75 -3.63 5.10
N TYR A 89 10.51 -4.10 5.15
CA TYR A 89 9.34 -3.22 5.14
C TYR A 89 9.33 -2.27 6.35
N ALA A 90 9.57 -2.80 7.56
CA ALA A 90 9.52 -2.01 8.79
C ALA A 90 10.56 -0.87 8.79
N GLU A 91 11.82 -1.18 8.48
CA GLU A 91 12.89 -0.17 8.42
C GLU A 91 12.65 0.87 7.30
N THR A 92 12.02 0.46 6.19
CA THR A 92 11.70 1.35 5.08
C THR A 92 10.63 2.35 5.50
N VAL A 93 9.60 1.90 6.23
CA VAL A 93 8.57 2.79 6.78
C VAL A 93 9.15 3.74 7.83
N ASP A 94 10.07 3.26 8.68
CA ASP A 94 10.74 4.12 9.65
C ASP A 94 11.57 5.22 8.98
N TRP A 95 12.25 4.90 7.88
CA TRP A 95 12.90 5.91 7.05
C TRP A 95 11.88 6.88 6.42
N MET A 96 10.79 6.38 5.84
CA MET A 96 9.73 7.24 5.25
C MET A 96 9.16 8.25 6.24
N ARG A 97 9.06 7.91 7.54
CA ARG A 97 8.62 8.85 8.59
C ARG A 97 9.48 10.10 8.73
N THR A 98 10.73 10.04 8.25
CA THR A 98 11.69 11.15 8.35
C THR A 98 11.63 12.11 7.15
N LEU A 99 10.88 11.76 6.10
CA LEU A 99 10.83 12.57 4.88
C LEU A 99 10.18 13.94 5.14
N PRO A 100 10.80 15.05 4.70
CA PRO A 100 10.19 16.37 4.79
C PRO A 100 9.02 16.49 3.80
N TYR A 101 8.05 17.35 4.09
CA TYR A 101 6.93 17.59 3.16
C TYR A 101 7.27 18.54 2.01
N TYR A 102 8.42 19.21 2.07
CA TYR A 102 8.89 20.13 1.06
C TYR A 102 10.42 20.27 1.11
N PHE A 103 10.99 20.80 0.04
CA PHE A 103 12.35 21.32 -0.02
C PHE A 103 12.32 22.73 -0.59
N GLU A 104 13.20 23.61 -0.10
CA GLU A 104 13.34 24.97 -0.61
C GLU A 104 14.80 25.41 -0.58
N ASN A 105 15.22 26.06 -1.64
CA ASN A 105 16.45 26.84 -1.69
C ASN A 105 16.22 28.11 -2.52
N GLU A 106 17.29 28.89 -2.73
CA GLU A 106 17.25 30.15 -3.49
C GLU A 106 16.79 29.98 -4.95
N GLN A 107 16.84 28.77 -5.53
CA GLN A 107 16.50 28.52 -6.93
C GLN A 107 15.10 27.92 -7.13
N VAL A 108 14.61 27.13 -6.17
CA VAL A 108 13.41 26.31 -6.38
C VAL A 108 12.72 25.89 -5.07
N ARG A 109 11.42 25.67 -5.17
CA ARG A 109 10.59 24.94 -4.20
C ARG A 109 10.20 23.60 -4.77
N VAL A 110 10.26 22.56 -3.96
CA VAL A 110 9.81 21.21 -4.32
C VAL A 110 8.78 20.76 -3.31
N VAL A 111 7.60 20.41 -3.79
CA VAL A 111 6.49 19.82 -3.03
C VAL A 111 5.99 18.60 -3.79
N HIS A 112 5.33 17.66 -3.13
CA HIS A 112 4.82 16.50 -3.86
C HIS A 112 3.61 16.83 -4.73
N ALA A 113 2.57 17.43 -4.16
CA ALA A 113 1.30 17.62 -4.86
C ALA A 113 0.94 19.08 -5.14
N ALA A 114 0.92 19.92 -4.10
CA ALA A 114 0.38 21.26 -4.22
C ALA A 114 0.84 22.21 -3.11
N MET A 115 0.72 23.51 -3.36
CA MET A 115 0.88 24.56 -2.35
C MET A 115 -0.02 25.75 -2.65
N VAL A 116 -0.28 26.60 -1.65
CA VAL A 116 -1.01 27.87 -1.81
C VAL A 116 -0.02 29.02 -1.96
N SER A 117 -0.11 29.81 -3.02
CA SER A 117 0.77 31.00 -3.22
C SER A 117 0.62 32.03 -2.11
N GLY A 118 1.70 32.74 -1.81
CA GLY A 118 1.77 33.72 -0.73
C GLY A 118 1.87 33.13 0.69
N VAL A 119 1.72 31.81 0.85
CA VAL A 119 1.88 31.12 2.14
C VAL A 119 3.27 30.49 2.21
N PRO A 120 4.12 30.86 3.19
CA PRO A 120 5.42 30.21 3.38
C PRO A 120 5.30 28.70 3.55
N LEU A 121 6.27 27.92 3.04
CA LEU A 121 6.18 26.45 3.06
C LEU A 121 6.00 25.86 4.46
N ALA A 122 6.61 26.45 5.48
CA ALA A 122 6.43 26.05 6.88
C ALA A 122 5.00 26.27 7.41
N GLY A 123 4.21 27.13 6.77
CA GLY A 123 2.81 27.40 7.09
C GLY A 123 1.80 26.65 6.21
N GLN A 124 2.25 25.89 5.23
CA GLN A 124 1.37 25.08 4.36
C GLN A 124 0.80 23.88 5.14
N ASN A 125 -0.39 23.43 4.76
CA ASN A 125 -0.95 22.19 5.30
C ASN A 125 -0.18 20.96 4.75
N PRO A 126 0.44 20.11 5.59
CA PRO A 126 1.15 18.93 5.11
C PRO A 126 0.28 17.97 4.29
N SER A 127 -1.03 17.92 4.57
CA SER A 127 -1.99 17.09 3.83
C SER A 127 -2.19 17.58 2.39
N VAL A 128 -2.05 18.89 2.15
CA VAL A 128 -2.07 19.53 0.82
C VAL A 128 -0.73 19.29 0.12
N LEU A 129 0.39 19.56 0.81
CA LEU A 129 1.74 19.35 0.28
C LEU A 129 1.95 17.94 -0.26
N CYS A 130 1.45 16.92 0.45
CA CYS A 130 1.60 15.53 0.06
C CYS A 130 0.42 14.97 -0.75
N GLY A 131 -0.61 15.73 -1.13
CA GLY A 131 -1.69 15.18 -1.99
C GLY A 131 -2.54 14.07 -1.33
N SER A 132 -2.84 14.20 -0.04
CA SER A 132 -3.76 13.28 0.63
C SER A 132 -5.23 13.63 0.36
N THR A 133 -6.16 12.68 0.53
CA THR A 133 -7.60 12.91 0.31
C THR A 133 -8.18 14.09 1.10
N SER A 134 -7.66 14.41 2.29
CA SER A 134 -8.06 15.63 2.99
C SER A 134 -7.50 16.90 2.35
N GLY A 135 -6.25 16.88 1.88
CA GLY A 135 -5.64 18.02 1.20
C GLY A 135 -6.27 18.27 -0.18
N GLU A 136 -6.58 17.23 -0.94
CA GLU A 136 -7.28 17.37 -2.23
C GLU A 136 -8.66 18.01 -2.06
N ARG A 137 -9.41 17.64 -1.00
CA ARG A 137 -10.69 18.27 -0.67
C ARG A 137 -10.53 19.75 -0.31
N GLU A 138 -9.48 20.10 0.42
CA GLU A 138 -9.17 21.49 0.74
C GLU A 138 -8.83 22.30 -0.51
N LEU A 139 -7.97 21.76 -1.38
CA LEU A 139 -7.63 22.39 -2.66
C LEU A 139 -8.86 22.58 -3.55
N ALA A 140 -9.73 21.58 -3.64
CA ALA A 140 -10.97 21.69 -4.43
C ALA A 140 -11.91 22.79 -3.90
N ALA A 141 -11.92 23.03 -2.59
CA ALA A 141 -12.68 24.13 -1.99
C ALA A 141 -12.04 25.50 -2.26
N LEU A 142 -10.71 25.58 -2.27
CA LEU A 142 -9.95 26.81 -2.54
C LEU A 142 -9.95 27.19 -4.03
N PHE A 143 -9.90 26.19 -4.91
CA PHE A 143 -9.78 26.35 -6.36
C PHE A 143 -10.91 25.59 -7.09
N PRO A 144 -12.18 26.00 -6.95
CA PRO A 144 -13.32 25.27 -7.52
C PRO A 144 -13.38 25.26 -9.06
N HIS A 145 -12.57 26.09 -9.73
CA HIS A 145 -12.60 26.30 -11.18
C HIS A 145 -11.23 26.18 -11.85
N GLY A 146 -10.32 25.36 -11.29
CA GLY A 146 -9.00 25.15 -11.86
C GLY A 146 -8.09 24.38 -10.92
N HIS A 147 -6.81 24.30 -11.27
CA HIS A 147 -5.79 23.70 -10.40
C HIS A 147 -5.05 24.77 -9.62
N TRP A 148 -4.51 24.42 -8.44
CA TRP A 148 -3.72 25.33 -7.61
C TRP A 148 -2.59 26.01 -8.40
N HIS A 149 -1.98 25.27 -9.33
CA HIS A 149 -0.87 25.73 -10.13
C HIS A 149 -1.27 26.76 -11.18
N ASP A 150 -2.55 26.88 -11.53
CA ASP A 150 -3.07 27.95 -12.41
C ASP A 150 -3.14 29.29 -11.66
N HIS A 151 -3.28 29.22 -10.33
CA HIS A 151 -3.30 30.35 -9.42
C HIS A 151 -1.93 30.64 -8.79
N TYR A 152 -0.86 29.98 -9.25
CA TYR A 152 0.48 30.20 -8.72
C TYR A 152 1.03 31.55 -9.15
N THR A 153 1.36 32.41 -8.18
CA THR A 153 1.79 33.81 -8.39
C THR A 153 3.14 34.16 -7.77
N ASP A 154 3.71 33.28 -6.95
CA ASP A 154 5.01 33.53 -6.33
C ASP A 154 6.13 33.60 -7.38
N ALA A 155 7.13 34.46 -7.13
CA ALA A 155 8.26 34.63 -8.04
C ALA A 155 9.17 33.39 -8.10
N GLN A 156 9.26 32.66 -6.99
CA GLN A 156 10.10 31.47 -6.86
C GLN A 156 9.57 30.33 -7.73
N PRO A 157 10.41 29.64 -8.52
CA PRO A 157 9.98 28.44 -9.23
C PRO A 157 9.51 27.33 -8.28
N VAL A 158 8.49 26.57 -8.70
CA VAL A 158 7.93 25.42 -8.00
C VAL A 158 7.93 24.19 -8.89
N VAL A 159 8.34 23.06 -8.32
CA VAL A 159 8.38 21.75 -8.95
C VAL A 159 7.53 20.78 -8.14
N PHE A 160 6.68 20.01 -8.82
CA PHE A 160 5.76 19.07 -8.18
C PHE A 160 5.51 17.82 -9.03
N GLY A 161 4.90 16.82 -8.39
CA GLY A 161 4.49 15.53 -8.92
C GLY A 161 2.99 15.29 -8.71
N HIS A 162 2.58 14.07 -8.32
CA HIS A 162 1.21 13.64 -7.91
C HIS A 162 0.11 13.73 -8.99
N HIS A 163 0.01 14.88 -9.65
CA HIS A 163 -0.92 15.14 -10.72
C HIS A 163 -0.27 14.79 -12.06
N VAL A 164 -0.64 13.63 -12.59
CA VAL A 164 -0.17 13.19 -13.92
C VAL A 164 -0.53 14.24 -14.98
N THR A 165 0.47 14.90 -15.54
CA THR A 165 0.30 16.03 -16.49
C THR A 165 0.11 15.57 -17.93
N GLY A 166 0.18 14.27 -18.18
CA GLY A 166 0.17 13.65 -19.50
C GLY A 166 1.52 13.03 -19.84
N ARG A 167 1.82 12.86 -21.13
CA ARG A 167 3.11 12.31 -21.59
C ARG A 167 4.25 13.32 -21.52
N GLU A 168 3.92 14.60 -21.51
CA GLU A 168 4.88 15.70 -21.39
C GLU A 168 4.69 16.39 -20.03
N PRO A 169 5.76 16.93 -19.44
CA PRO A 169 5.65 17.67 -18.19
C PRO A 169 4.86 18.97 -18.39
N LEU A 170 4.16 19.40 -17.33
CA LEU A 170 3.59 20.74 -17.29
C LEU A 170 4.72 21.76 -17.12
N VAL A 171 4.81 22.73 -18.03
CA VAL A 171 5.70 23.89 -17.88
C VAL A 171 4.88 25.15 -18.10
N ARG A 172 4.83 26.03 -17.10
CA ARG A 172 4.13 27.32 -17.19
C ARG A 172 5.02 28.46 -16.72
N ASP A 173 5.11 29.49 -17.55
CA ASP A 173 5.81 30.76 -17.31
C ASP A 173 7.29 30.63 -16.87
N GLY A 174 7.93 29.49 -17.16
CA GLY A 174 9.28 29.16 -16.68
C GLY A 174 9.39 29.05 -15.14
N ARG A 175 8.26 28.95 -14.43
CA ARG A 175 8.21 28.93 -12.96
C ARG A 175 7.48 27.72 -12.39
N VAL A 176 6.54 27.13 -13.11
CA VAL A 176 5.75 25.99 -12.63
C VAL A 176 6.11 24.76 -13.44
N PHE A 177 6.56 23.71 -12.75
CA PHE A 177 7.01 22.47 -13.36
C PHE A 177 6.29 21.27 -12.71
N GLY A 178 5.37 20.66 -13.45
CA GLY A 178 4.76 19.37 -13.06
C GLY A 178 5.50 18.23 -13.75
N LEU A 179 6.17 17.37 -12.97
CA LEU A 179 7.06 16.33 -13.48
C LEU A 179 6.45 14.92 -13.49
N ASP A 180 5.26 14.74 -12.92
CA ASP A 180 4.57 13.45 -13.00
C ASP A 180 4.03 13.24 -14.42
N THR A 181 4.80 12.51 -15.21
CA THR A 181 4.44 12.12 -16.57
C THR A 181 4.02 10.65 -16.68
N GLY A 182 3.58 10.04 -15.57
CA GLY A 182 2.97 8.72 -15.56
C GLY A 182 3.92 7.56 -15.86
N ALA A 183 5.14 7.55 -15.28
CA ALA A 183 6.14 6.51 -15.51
C ALA A 183 5.59 5.09 -15.28
N CYS A 184 4.90 4.86 -14.16
CA CYS A 184 4.31 3.55 -13.85
C CYS A 184 3.15 3.14 -14.77
N HIS A 185 2.64 4.06 -15.59
CA HIS A 185 1.55 3.84 -16.55
C HIS A 185 2.06 3.70 -17.99
N GLY A 186 3.36 3.49 -18.19
CA GLY A 186 3.93 3.24 -19.51
C GLY A 186 4.17 4.50 -20.34
N TRP A 187 4.25 5.66 -19.70
CA TRP A 187 4.56 6.93 -20.36
C TRP A 187 6.02 7.29 -20.12
N ASN A 188 6.32 8.35 -19.36
CA ASN A 188 7.68 8.83 -19.18
C ASN A 188 8.02 9.01 -17.70
N LEU A 189 9.29 8.81 -17.35
CA LEU A 189 9.87 9.35 -16.13
C LEU A 189 10.63 10.63 -16.47
N THR A 190 10.28 11.73 -15.80
CA THR A 190 10.78 13.07 -16.12
C THR A 190 11.61 13.67 -14.99
N ALA A 191 12.65 14.41 -15.35
CA ALA A 191 13.48 15.19 -14.43
C ALA A 191 13.73 16.62 -14.94
N LEU A 192 14.02 17.51 -14.00
CA LEU A 192 14.43 18.89 -14.23
C LEU A 192 15.85 19.10 -13.69
N SER A 193 16.76 19.61 -14.53
CA SER A 193 18.12 20.01 -14.15
C SER A 193 18.19 21.52 -13.91
N LEU A 194 18.73 21.92 -12.76
CA LEU A 194 19.06 23.31 -12.42
C LEU A 194 20.58 23.52 -12.48
N PRO A 195 21.08 24.74 -12.79
CA PRO A 195 20.35 26.02 -12.84
C PRO A 195 19.59 26.30 -14.15
N ASP A 196 19.81 25.52 -15.20
CA ASP A 196 19.34 25.85 -16.56
C ASP A 196 17.85 25.53 -16.82
N PHE A 197 17.15 24.95 -15.83
CA PHE A 197 15.77 24.48 -15.95
C PHE A 197 15.54 23.55 -17.16
N THR A 198 16.50 22.66 -17.41
CA THR A 198 16.45 21.72 -18.55
C THR A 198 15.66 20.48 -18.19
N ILE A 199 14.69 20.12 -19.04
CA ILE A 199 13.85 18.94 -18.87
C ILE A 199 14.50 17.73 -19.55
N HIS A 200 14.45 16.60 -18.86
CA HIS A 200 14.90 15.30 -19.35
C HIS A 200 13.79 14.29 -19.13
N ALA A 201 13.58 13.40 -20.10
CA ALA A 201 12.63 12.30 -19.96
C ALA A 201 13.21 11.01 -20.54
N VAL A 202 12.79 9.89 -19.97
CA VAL A 202 12.98 8.53 -20.52
C VAL A 202 11.63 7.84 -20.60
N ALA A 203 11.42 7.07 -21.66
CA ALA A 203 10.20 6.32 -21.85
C ALA A 203 10.19 5.10 -20.92
N ALA A 204 9.04 4.84 -20.29
CA ALA A 204 8.83 3.63 -19.51
C ALA A 204 8.82 2.40 -20.42
N HIS A 205 9.40 1.31 -19.92
CA HIS A 205 9.56 0.07 -20.68
C HIS A 205 8.24 -0.69 -20.84
N ALA A 206 7.26 -0.43 -19.96
CA ALA A 206 5.92 -1.00 -19.99
C ALA A 206 4.95 -0.17 -19.15
N ASP A 207 3.65 -0.46 -19.27
CA ASP A 207 2.68 -0.14 -18.22
C ASP A 207 2.93 -1.05 -17.01
N HIS A 208 3.88 -0.63 -16.18
CA HIS A 208 4.32 -1.35 -14.99
C HIS A 208 3.16 -1.66 -14.06
N TRP A 209 2.24 -0.71 -13.84
CA TRP A 209 1.14 -0.95 -12.93
C TRP A 209 0.23 -2.08 -13.42
N SER A 210 -0.10 -2.08 -14.72
CA SER A 210 -0.88 -3.17 -15.30
C SER A 210 -0.20 -4.53 -15.18
N VAL A 211 1.13 -4.58 -15.36
CA VAL A 211 1.92 -5.83 -15.24
C VAL A 211 1.99 -6.29 -13.79
N VAL A 212 2.45 -5.43 -12.89
CA VAL A 212 2.64 -5.72 -11.46
C VAL A 212 1.31 -6.09 -10.81
N ARG A 213 0.21 -5.39 -11.11
CA ARG A 213 -1.10 -5.72 -10.56
C ARG A 213 -1.52 -7.15 -10.86
N ARG A 214 -1.25 -7.65 -12.07
CA ARG A 214 -1.55 -9.04 -12.45
C ARG A 214 -0.59 -10.03 -11.78
N GLN A 215 0.71 -9.75 -11.81
CA GLN A 215 1.74 -10.61 -11.24
C GLN A 215 1.51 -10.88 -9.74
N TRP A 216 1.06 -9.86 -9.01
CA TRP A 216 0.90 -9.94 -7.55
C TRP A 216 -0.50 -10.32 -7.09
N GLN A 217 -1.43 -10.64 -8.00
CA GLN A 217 -2.81 -10.99 -7.64
C GLN A 217 -2.88 -12.17 -6.69
N LEU A 218 -2.26 -13.30 -7.05
CA LEU A 218 -2.24 -14.48 -6.20
C LEU A 218 -1.44 -14.27 -4.90
N PRO A 219 -0.19 -13.75 -4.91
CA PRO A 219 0.55 -13.48 -3.67
C PRO A 219 -0.18 -12.56 -2.68
N VAL A 220 -0.84 -11.50 -3.17
CA VAL A 220 -1.63 -10.60 -2.32
C VAL A 220 -2.86 -11.32 -1.77
N LEU A 221 -3.52 -12.18 -2.55
CA LEU A 221 -4.62 -13.00 -2.05
C LEU A 221 -4.15 -13.97 -0.98
N GLN A 222 -3.05 -14.68 -1.19
CA GLN A 222 -2.45 -15.60 -0.21
C GLN A 222 -2.04 -14.90 1.08
N GLY A 223 -1.54 -13.66 0.99
CA GLY A 223 -1.13 -12.85 2.14
C GLY A 223 -2.28 -12.30 3.01
N ARG A 224 -3.55 -12.45 2.60
CA ARG A 224 -4.69 -11.98 3.39
C ARG A 224 -4.91 -12.86 4.64
N PRO A 225 -5.49 -12.29 5.72
CA PRO A 225 -5.70 -13.01 6.97
C PRO A 225 -6.95 -13.90 6.91
N TRP A 226 -7.04 -14.83 5.94
CA TRP A 226 -8.23 -15.64 5.68
C TRP A 226 -8.79 -16.38 6.89
N ARG A 227 -7.90 -16.81 7.81
CA ARG A 227 -8.28 -17.48 9.06
C ARG A 227 -9.02 -16.55 10.03
N ASP A 228 -8.77 -15.25 9.96
CA ASP A 228 -9.30 -14.23 10.86
C ASP A 228 -10.52 -13.50 10.29
N LEU A 229 -10.82 -13.69 9.01
CA LEU A 229 -12.01 -13.13 8.38
C LEU A 229 -13.28 -13.76 8.97
N THR A 230 -14.32 -12.94 9.09
CA THR A 230 -15.67 -13.50 9.27
C THR A 230 -16.07 -14.30 8.04
N TRP A 231 -16.98 -15.26 8.22
CA TRP A 231 -17.50 -16.05 7.11
C TRP A 231 -18.05 -15.19 5.95
N SER A 232 -18.77 -14.10 6.26
CA SER A 232 -19.28 -13.17 5.23
C SER A 232 -18.14 -12.50 4.46
N GLN A 233 -17.12 -12.00 5.17
CA GLN A 233 -15.97 -11.34 4.52
C GLN A 233 -15.19 -12.31 3.64
N LEU A 234 -15.02 -13.56 4.10
CA LEU A 234 -14.39 -14.63 3.31
C LEU A 234 -15.19 -14.88 2.03
N ASP A 235 -16.50 -15.11 2.15
CA ASP A 235 -17.37 -15.40 1.00
C ASP A 235 -17.40 -14.22 0.00
N GLU A 236 -17.46 -12.98 0.50
CA GLU A 236 -17.39 -11.76 -0.32
C GLU A 236 -16.08 -11.65 -1.11
N LEU A 237 -14.95 -12.02 -0.51
CA LEU A 237 -13.65 -12.00 -1.21
C LEU A 237 -13.56 -13.09 -2.26
N VAL A 238 -14.02 -14.31 -1.95
CA VAL A 238 -14.09 -15.40 -2.94
C VAL A 238 -14.94 -14.99 -4.14
N ILE A 239 -16.12 -14.40 -3.91
CA ILE A 239 -16.99 -13.92 -4.99
C ILE A 239 -16.32 -12.80 -5.78
N ARG A 240 -15.76 -11.80 -5.09
CA ARG A 240 -15.13 -10.62 -5.70
C ARG A 240 -14.01 -10.99 -6.68
N PHE A 241 -13.26 -12.05 -6.40
CA PHE A 241 -12.12 -12.48 -7.20
C PHE A 241 -12.38 -13.76 -8.01
N SER A 242 -13.65 -14.16 -8.17
CA SER A 242 -14.05 -15.36 -8.91
C SER A 242 -13.74 -15.33 -10.42
N THR A 243 -13.43 -14.15 -10.96
CA THR A 243 -13.06 -13.93 -12.36
C THR A 243 -11.63 -13.39 -12.52
N ALA A 244 -10.78 -13.60 -11.51
CA ALA A 244 -9.35 -13.28 -11.57
C ALA A 244 -8.59 -14.20 -12.56
N ASP A 245 -7.27 -14.10 -12.59
CA ASP A 245 -6.45 -15.01 -13.40
C ASP A 245 -6.61 -16.48 -12.94
N PRO A 246 -6.33 -17.46 -13.81
CA PRO A 246 -6.59 -18.88 -13.52
C PRO A 246 -5.98 -19.39 -12.21
N ALA A 247 -4.75 -18.98 -11.87
CA ALA A 247 -4.07 -19.45 -10.67
C ALA A 247 -4.74 -18.87 -9.40
N SER A 248 -5.12 -17.59 -9.44
CA SER A 248 -5.91 -16.97 -8.37
C SER A 248 -7.28 -17.65 -8.19
N VAL A 249 -7.96 -18.00 -9.28
CA VAL A 249 -9.27 -18.68 -9.23
C VAL A 249 -9.14 -20.09 -8.66
N GLU A 250 -8.16 -20.86 -9.11
CA GLU A 250 -7.88 -22.20 -8.60
C GLU A 250 -7.63 -22.17 -7.08
N TRP A 251 -6.79 -21.24 -6.62
CA TRP A 251 -6.51 -21.09 -5.20
C TRP A 251 -7.76 -20.67 -4.40
N LEU A 252 -8.58 -19.75 -4.92
CA LEU A 252 -9.84 -19.34 -4.27
C LEU A 252 -10.88 -20.46 -4.21
N VAL A 253 -10.89 -21.37 -5.19
CA VAL A 253 -11.70 -22.59 -5.15
C VAL A 253 -11.25 -23.47 -3.98
N ALA A 254 -9.94 -23.67 -3.80
CA ALA A 254 -9.41 -24.41 -2.65
C ALA A 254 -9.77 -23.75 -1.32
N VAL A 255 -9.69 -22.41 -1.22
CA VAL A 255 -10.11 -21.66 -0.02
C VAL A 255 -11.60 -21.83 0.26
N ARG A 256 -12.45 -21.77 -0.78
CA ARG A 256 -13.90 -21.99 -0.64
C ARG A 256 -14.21 -23.40 -0.14
N ASP A 257 -13.55 -24.41 -0.71
CA ASP A 257 -13.79 -25.81 -0.37
C ASP A 257 -13.30 -26.11 1.05
N TRP A 258 -12.15 -25.57 1.44
CA TRP A 258 -11.67 -25.57 2.83
C TRP A 258 -12.67 -24.93 3.79
N ALA A 259 -13.18 -23.74 3.47
CA ALA A 259 -14.17 -23.05 4.31
C ALA A 259 -15.48 -23.84 4.43
N ALA A 260 -15.91 -24.50 3.35
CA ALA A 260 -17.08 -25.37 3.35
C ALA A 260 -16.87 -26.61 4.23
N GLU A 261 -15.68 -27.21 4.22
CA GLU A 261 -15.33 -28.34 5.09
C GLU A 261 -15.33 -27.95 6.58
N LEU A 262 -14.77 -26.78 6.92
CA LEU A 262 -14.85 -26.28 8.29
C LEU A 262 -16.29 -26.08 8.75
N ARG A 263 -17.15 -25.51 7.89
CA ARG A 263 -18.57 -25.29 8.21
C ARG A 263 -19.36 -26.61 8.28
N SER A 264 -18.99 -27.63 7.51
CA SER A 264 -19.65 -28.94 7.58
C SER A 264 -19.21 -29.76 8.79
N SER A 265 -18.09 -29.41 9.44
CA SER A 265 -17.59 -30.06 10.66
C SER A 265 -18.38 -29.74 11.94
N LEU A 266 -19.27 -28.73 11.92
CA LEU A 266 -19.95 -28.25 13.13
C LEU A 266 -20.71 -29.35 13.89
N PRO A 267 -21.47 -30.26 13.25
CA PRO A 267 -22.10 -31.38 13.96
C PRO A 267 -21.08 -32.31 14.65
N THR A 268 -19.93 -32.55 14.04
CA THR A 268 -18.83 -33.33 14.64
C THR A 268 -18.29 -32.64 15.89
N LEU A 269 -18.16 -31.31 15.87
CA LEU A 269 -17.75 -30.53 17.04
C LEU A 269 -18.78 -30.63 18.18
N VAL A 270 -20.09 -30.67 17.88
CA VAL A 270 -21.14 -30.89 18.90
C VAL A 270 -20.94 -32.25 19.56
N THR A 271 -20.80 -33.32 18.78
CA THR A 271 -20.60 -34.68 19.29
C THR A 271 -19.34 -34.78 20.14
N ALA A 272 -18.22 -34.19 19.69
CA ALA A 272 -16.97 -34.19 20.44
C ALA A 272 -17.11 -33.41 21.76
N ALA A 273 -17.75 -32.24 21.74
CA ALA A 273 -18.00 -31.46 22.94
C ALA A 273 -18.91 -32.19 23.93
N GLN A 274 -19.93 -32.90 23.46
CA GLN A 274 -20.81 -33.73 24.31
C GLN A 274 -20.04 -34.86 24.97
N ARG A 275 -19.17 -35.56 24.23
CA ARG A 275 -18.30 -36.61 24.76
C ARG A 275 -17.31 -36.06 25.81
N VAL A 276 -16.59 -34.98 25.49
CA VAL A 276 -15.67 -34.36 26.46
C VAL A 276 -16.43 -33.91 27.71
N ALA A 277 -17.65 -33.38 27.55
CA ALA A 277 -18.46 -32.93 28.67
C ALA A 277 -19.02 -34.06 29.55
N SER A 278 -19.33 -35.23 28.98
CA SER A 278 -19.76 -36.41 29.74
C SER A 278 -18.62 -37.02 30.55
N ASP A 279 -17.42 -36.99 29.99
CA ASP A 279 -16.24 -37.68 30.54
C ASP A 279 -15.50 -36.82 31.59
N SER A 280 -15.86 -35.54 31.74
CA SER A 280 -15.16 -34.56 32.58
C SER A 280 -15.90 -34.22 33.88
N THR A 281 -15.14 -33.97 34.95
CA THR A 281 -15.70 -33.36 36.17
C THR A 281 -16.00 -31.88 35.95
N VAL A 282 -16.77 -31.25 36.86
CA VAL A 282 -17.07 -29.81 36.76
C VAL A 282 -15.79 -28.97 36.84
N ASP A 283 -14.81 -29.38 37.65
CA ASP A 283 -13.53 -28.66 37.77
C ASP A 283 -12.64 -28.85 36.53
N ASP A 284 -12.70 -30.00 35.87
CA ASP A 284 -12.03 -30.21 34.57
C ASP A 284 -12.64 -29.30 33.51
N LEU A 285 -13.98 -29.22 33.46
CA LEU A 285 -14.67 -28.32 32.54
C LEU A 285 -14.30 -26.86 32.72
N ARG A 286 -14.15 -26.39 33.98
CA ARG A 286 -13.74 -25.00 34.27
C ARG A 286 -12.34 -24.67 33.75
N ARG A 287 -11.43 -25.65 33.77
CA ARG A 287 -10.04 -25.48 33.32
C ARG A 287 -9.86 -25.69 31.81
N HIS A 288 -10.87 -26.23 31.14
CA HIS A 288 -10.79 -26.55 29.72
C HIS A 288 -10.86 -25.30 28.83
N PRO A 289 -10.03 -25.18 27.77
CA PRO A 289 -10.06 -24.01 26.87
C PRO A 289 -11.43 -23.76 26.21
N ALA A 290 -12.18 -24.83 25.95
CA ALA A 290 -13.54 -24.78 25.42
C ALA A 290 -14.66 -24.77 26.49
N ALA A 291 -14.37 -24.36 27.75
CA ALA A 291 -15.32 -24.42 28.87
C ALA A 291 -16.74 -23.93 28.54
N PRO A 292 -16.97 -22.77 27.88
CA PRO A 292 -18.32 -22.29 27.59
C PRO A 292 -19.13 -23.24 26.71
N VAL A 293 -18.48 -23.91 25.75
CA VAL A 293 -19.10 -24.89 24.85
C VAL A 293 -19.42 -26.17 25.61
N LEU A 294 -18.48 -26.66 26.43
CA LEU A 294 -18.66 -27.88 27.21
C LEU A 294 -19.74 -27.75 28.29
N PHE A 295 -19.86 -26.59 28.94
CA PHE A 295 -20.98 -26.32 29.85
C PHE A 295 -22.32 -26.26 29.13
N GLN A 296 -22.39 -25.77 27.89
CA GLN A 296 -23.61 -25.86 27.08
C GLN A 296 -23.93 -27.32 26.72
N ALA A 297 -22.93 -28.11 26.37
CA ALA A 297 -23.07 -29.53 26.04
C ALA A 297 -23.60 -30.33 27.23
N ARG A 298 -22.98 -30.17 28.41
CA ARG A 298 -23.38 -30.85 29.66
C ARG A 298 -24.82 -30.57 30.08
N ASN A 299 -25.33 -29.38 29.75
CA ASN A 299 -26.70 -28.97 30.06
C ASN A 299 -27.70 -29.34 28.95
N GLY A 300 -27.30 -30.11 27.93
CA GLY A 300 -28.17 -30.51 26.81
C GLY A 300 -28.59 -29.35 25.90
N ARG A 301 -27.85 -28.23 25.92
CA ARG A 301 -28.17 -27.00 25.18
C ARG A 301 -27.25 -26.72 23.99
N LEU A 302 -26.37 -27.65 23.65
CA LEU A 302 -25.43 -27.49 22.54
C LEU A 302 -25.97 -28.15 21.27
N ASP A 303 -26.08 -27.35 20.21
CA ASP A 303 -26.38 -27.77 18.85
C ASP A 303 -25.43 -27.10 17.84
N ALA A 304 -25.53 -27.47 16.56
CA ALA A 304 -24.65 -26.91 15.52
C ALA A 304 -24.85 -25.40 15.35
N ALA A 305 -26.06 -24.89 15.58
CA ALA A 305 -26.36 -23.46 15.51
C ALA A 305 -25.68 -22.68 16.64
N ALA A 306 -25.58 -23.25 17.85
CA ALA A 306 -24.86 -22.68 18.97
C ALA A 306 -23.36 -22.63 18.73
N ILE A 307 -22.78 -23.66 18.11
CA ILE A 307 -21.38 -23.62 17.69
C ILE A 307 -21.18 -22.58 16.59
N ALA A 308 -22.04 -22.53 15.56
CA ALA A 308 -21.95 -21.54 14.48
C ALA A 308 -21.95 -20.10 15.01
N ARG A 309 -22.77 -19.79 16.02
CA ARG A 309 -22.79 -18.46 16.67
C ARG A 309 -21.49 -18.12 17.40
N ARG A 310 -20.73 -19.11 17.87
CA ARG A 310 -19.44 -18.91 18.56
C ARG A 310 -18.27 -18.91 17.59
N CYS A 311 -18.34 -19.73 16.55
CA CYS A 311 -17.30 -19.90 15.54
C CYS A 311 -17.60 -19.01 14.33
N GLY A 312 -17.47 -17.68 14.52
CA GLY A 312 -17.74 -16.69 13.48
C GLY A 312 -16.64 -16.55 12.42
N THR A 313 -15.49 -17.19 12.62
CA THR A 313 -14.32 -17.18 11.74
C THR A 313 -13.76 -18.60 11.58
N PRO A 314 -12.98 -18.88 10.51
CA PRO A 314 -12.28 -20.15 10.38
C PRO A 314 -11.38 -20.48 11.57
N ARG A 315 -10.62 -19.50 12.08
CA ARG A 315 -9.75 -19.68 13.25
C ARG A 315 -10.55 -20.13 14.48
N ALA A 316 -11.68 -19.48 14.76
CA ALA A 316 -12.51 -19.85 15.91
C ALA A 316 -13.05 -21.29 15.78
N THR A 317 -13.31 -21.78 14.57
CA THR A 317 -13.68 -23.18 14.33
C THR A 317 -12.50 -24.13 14.57
N THR A 318 -11.34 -23.84 13.99
CA THR A 318 -10.15 -24.71 14.13
C THR A 318 -9.63 -24.74 15.56
N ASP A 319 -9.66 -23.61 16.28
CA ASP A 319 -9.23 -23.52 17.68
C ASP A 319 -10.17 -24.32 18.59
N LEU A 320 -11.49 -24.26 18.35
CA LEU A 320 -12.46 -25.09 19.08
C LEU A 320 -12.24 -26.57 18.78
N ALA A 321 -12.01 -26.94 17.52
CA ALA A 321 -11.74 -28.32 17.14
C ALA A 321 -10.48 -28.85 17.85
N ALA A 322 -9.39 -28.09 17.83
CA ALA A 322 -8.15 -28.44 18.51
C ALA A 322 -8.36 -28.60 20.02
N ALA A 323 -9.11 -27.70 20.65
CA ALA A 323 -9.45 -27.81 22.07
C ALA A 323 -10.26 -29.08 22.38
N LEU A 324 -11.06 -29.58 21.43
CA LEU A 324 -11.84 -30.81 21.56
C LEU A 324 -11.07 -32.07 21.13
N GLY A 325 -9.77 -31.96 20.82
CA GLY A 325 -8.94 -33.09 20.38
C GLY A 325 -9.23 -33.52 18.94
N LEU A 326 -9.79 -32.64 18.12
CA LEU A 326 -10.04 -32.86 16.69
C LEU A 326 -9.04 -32.09 15.83
N ALA A 327 -8.62 -32.69 14.73
CA ALA A 327 -7.84 -32.02 13.69
C ALA A 327 -8.76 -31.68 12.51
N LEU A 328 -8.78 -30.40 12.13
CA LEU A 328 -9.45 -29.91 10.93
C LEU A 328 -8.41 -29.46 9.89
N PRO A 329 -8.73 -29.44 8.59
CA PRO A 329 -7.80 -29.03 7.56
C PRO A 329 -7.31 -27.58 7.74
N GLY A 330 -6.06 -27.36 7.37
CA GLY A 330 -5.48 -26.02 7.28
C GLY A 330 -5.94 -25.28 6.03
N LEU A 331 -5.78 -23.94 6.05
CA LEU A 331 -5.87 -23.12 4.84
C LEU A 331 -4.92 -23.69 3.77
N PRO A 332 -5.33 -23.80 2.50
CA PRO A 332 -4.45 -24.23 1.42
C PRO A 332 -3.21 -23.35 1.28
N ASP A 333 -2.10 -23.97 0.88
CA ASP A 333 -0.81 -23.32 0.65
C ASP A 333 -0.81 -22.40 -0.58
#